data_AF-B1FBK3-F1
#
_entry.id   AF-B1FBK3-F1
#
_cell.length_a   1.000
_cell.length_b   1.000
_cell.length_c   1.000
_cell.angle_alpha   90.00
_cell.angle_beta   90.00
_cell.angle_gamma   90.00
#
_symmetry.space_group_name_H-M   'P 1'
#
loop_
_entity.id
_entity.type
_entity.pdbx_description
1 polymer ?
#
loop_
_entity_poly.entity_id
_entity_poly.type
_entity_poly.pdbx_seq_one_letter_code
_entity_poly.pdbx_strand_id
1 'polypeptide(L)'
;MTDHDRLHPLRPFLKNWVWEHGRIGTRYLDCVDCEIKFDEGKKSHFAAEKYIYVPLGSGADDDASVDGPAIQEAGLARFLRAAQLGKPEEAGSVAEVQRAVQDCVEIGLFSAYQGEARNAFARYAQEPMFDDEIRAAVVDDIRRVYVGMREQLGLYDFSVLYGLPQPLLIGDAPFIDWRVSASPALPFVSLPLGPYCLLVGAPSGRKSRIGPVVWKAAATMGPLKDHNRRIEEQARLWLVATTDDQLVAVQSRMAAAMGARQGEGKP
;
A
#
# COMPACT_ATOMS: atom_id res chain seq x y z
N MET A 1 23.94 1.89 17.70
CA MET A 1 22.49 2.03 17.93
C MET A 1 21.88 0.66 17.72
N THR A 2 21.21 0.12 18.72
CA THR A 2 20.47 -1.15 18.58
C THR A 2 19.35 -0.92 17.58
N ASP A 3 19.51 -1.49 16.39
CA ASP A 3 18.50 -1.52 15.35
C ASP A 3 17.34 -2.36 15.89
N HIS A 4 16.42 -1.72 16.61
CA HIS A 4 15.21 -2.35 17.09
C HIS A 4 14.45 -2.82 15.85
N ASP A 5 14.46 -4.13 15.61
CA ASP A 5 13.73 -4.92 14.60
C ASP A 5 12.50 -4.14 14.07
N ARG A 6 12.74 -3.23 13.10
CA ARG A 6 11.77 -2.21 12.71
C ARG A 6 10.67 -2.91 11.95
N LEU A 7 9.43 -2.76 12.42
CA LEU A 7 8.30 -3.44 11.82
C LEU A 7 7.87 -2.72 10.54
N HIS A 8 7.71 -3.50 9.47
CA HIS A 8 7.30 -2.97 8.18
C HIS A 8 5.92 -2.26 8.25
N PRO A 9 5.73 -1.08 7.63
CA PRO A 9 4.46 -0.32 7.71
C PRO A 9 3.24 -1.09 7.20
N LEU A 10 3.40 -1.98 6.20
CA LEU A 10 2.31 -2.80 5.67
C LEU A 10 2.03 -4.07 6.49
N ARG A 11 2.80 -4.33 7.56
CA ARG A 11 2.62 -5.53 8.40
C ARG A 11 1.18 -5.71 8.92
N PRO A 12 0.42 -4.66 9.31
CA PRO A 12 -0.99 -4.84 9.68
C PRO A 12 -1.83 -5.49 8.57
N PHE A 13 -1.60 -5.12 7.31
CA PHE A 13 -2.30 -5.68 6.14
C PHE A 13 -1.80 -7.08 5.79
N LEU A 14 -0.48 -7.29 5.78
CA LEU A 14 0.15 -8.57 5.40
C LEU A 14 -0.29 -9.75 6.28
N LYS A 15 -0.73 -9.49 7.52
CA LYS A 15 -1.33 -10.51 8.38
C LYS A 15 -2.56 -11.19 7.75
N ASN A 16 -3.27 -10.52 6.84
CA ASN A 16 -4.42 -11.09 6.14
C ASN A 16 -4.05 -12.01 4.97
N TRP A 17 -2.76 -12.09 4.60
CA TRP A 17 -2.22 -12.98 3.56
C TRP A 17 -1.33 -14.10 4.13
N VAL A 18 -1.36 -14.32 5.46
CA VAL A 18 -0.63 -15.44 6.08
C VAL A 18 -1.27 -16.77 5.65
N TRP A 19 -0.42 -17.65 5.15
CA TRP A 19 -0.72 -19.04 4.85
C TRP A 19 -0.57 -19.91 6.10
N GLU A 20 -1.55 -20.78 6.36
CA GLU A 20 -1.55 -21.72 7.49
C GLU A 20 -1.87 -23.15 7.03
N HIS A 21 -1.06 -23.71 6.14
CA HIS A 21 -1.20 -25.07 5.60
C HIS A 21 0.05 -25.91 5.89
N GLY A 22 0.15 -26.45 7.11
CA GLY A 22 1.30 -27.24 7.57
C GLY A 22 2.54 -26.41 7.93
N ARG A 23 2.71 -25.22 7.30
CA ARG A 23 3.63 -24.17 7.70
C ARG A 23 2.88 -22.85 7.82
N ILE A 24 3.31 -22.01 8.76
CA ILE A 24 2.77 -20.66 8.96
C ILE A 24 3.76 -19.68 8.33
N GLY A 25 3.31 -18.87 7.39
CA GLY A 25 4.18 -17.91 6.71
C GLY A 25 3.49 -17.13 5.61
N THR A 26 4.25 -16.32 4.89
CA THR A 26 3.76 -15.57 3.72
C THR A 26 4.54 -15.99 2.49
N ARG A 27 3.81 -16.38 1.44
CA ARG A 27 4.41 -16.55 0.11
C ARG A 27 4.42 -15.23 -0.62
N TYR A 28 5.53 -14.95 -1.26
CA TYR A 28 5.70 -13.73 -2.03
C TYR A 28 6.54 -14.02 -3.28
N LEU A 29 6.27 -13.29 -4.34
CA LEU A 29 7.14 -13.16 -5.49
C LEU A 29 8.10 -12.01 -5.20
N ASP A 30 9.40 -12.29 -5.21
CA ASP A 30 10.44 -11.25 -5.19
C ASP A 30 10.53 -10.64 -6.58
N CYS A 31 10.32 -9.33 -6.68
CA CYS A 31 10.27 -8.64 -7.97
C CYS A 31 11.67 -8.38 -8.57
N VAL A 32 12.74 -8.56 -7.79
CA VAL A 32 14.13 -8.35 -8.23
C VAL A 32 14.63 -9.54 -9.05
N ASP A 33 14.46 -10.75 -8.52
CA ASP A 33 14.90 -11.99 -9.19
C ASP A 33 13.75 -12.78 -9.82
N CYS A 34 12.49 -12.33 -9.62
CA CYS A 34 11.29 -12.99 -10.08
C CYS A 34 11.13 -14.43 -9.56
N GLU A 35 11.62 -14.70 -8.35
CA GLU A 35 11.46 -16.00 -7.69
C GLU A 35 10.34 -15.97 -6.64
N ILE A 36 9.58 -17.08 -6.56
CA ILE A 36 8.58 -17.26 -5.51
C ILE A 36 9.29 -17.79 -4.26
N LYS A 37 9.19 -17.03 -3.17
CA LYS A 37 9.84 -17.28 -1.89
C LYS A 37 8.80 -17.45 -0.78
N PHE A 38 9.23 -18.00 0.34
CA PHE A 38 8.42 -18.18 1.54
C PHE A 38 9.12 -17.57 2.74
N ASP A 39 8.44 -16.62 3.38
CA ASP A 39 8.85 -16.07 4.66
C ASP A 39 8.13 -16.79 5.79
N GLU A 40 8.89 -17.36 6.73
CA GLU A 40 8.32 -18.16 7.81
C GLU A 40 7.85 -17.27 8.98
N GLY A 41 6.67 -17.60 9.52
CA GLY A 41 6.05 -16.87 10.62
C GLY A 41 5.18 -15.69 10.16
N LYS A 42 4.69 -14.93 11.13
CA LYS A 42 3.70 -13.84 10.92
C LYS A 42 4.33 -12.46 10.91
N LYS A 43 5.65 -12.40 10.74
CA LYS A 43 6.42 -11.17 10.92
C LYS A 43 6.68 -10.42 9.60
N SER A 44 6.59 -11.11 8.46
CA SER A 44 6.80 -10.53 7.13
C SER A 44 8.21 -9.92 6.98
N HIS A 45 9.26 -10.68 7.34
CA HIS A 45 10.65 -10.22 7.32
C HIS A 45 11.13 -9.88 5.91
N PHE A 46 10.59 -10.54 4.88
CA PHE A 46 10.88 -10.21 3.47
C PHE A 46 10.55 -8.76 3.11
N ALA A 47 9.67 -8.10 3.87
CA ALA A 47 9.28 -6.72 3.63
C ALA A 47 10.18 -5.71 4.35
N ALA A 48 11.26 -6.10 5.05
CA ALA A 48 12.02 -5.23 5.97
C ALA A 48 12.87 -4.10 5.33
N GLU A 49 12.46 -3.57 4.17
CA GLU A 49 13.13 -2.46 3.50
C GLU A 49 13.15 -1.18 4.33
N LYS A 50 14.18 -0.34 4.11
CA LYS A 50 14.25 0.97 4.76
C LYS A 50 13.24 1.91 4.11
N TYR A 51 12.37 2.49 4.94
CA TYR A 51 11.41 3.51 4.54
C TYR A 51 11.96 4.89 4.86
N ILE A 52 11.69 5.86 3.99
CA ILE A 52 11.96 7.28 4.21
C ILE A 52 10.63 7.91 4.60
N TYR A 53 10.47 8.34 5.84
CA TYR A 53 9.24 9.00 6.28
C TYR A 53 9.32 10.51 6.01
N VAL A 54 8.31 11.00 5.29
CA VAL A 54 8.06 12.41 5.01
C VAL A 54 6.71 12.80 5.63
N PRO A 55 6.68 13.73 6.60
CA PRO A 55 5.43 14.20 7.16
C PRO A 55 4.69 15.11 6.18
N LEU A 56 3.47 14.72 5.81
CA LEU A 56 2.63 15.37 4.80
C LEU A 56 1.57 16.33 5.39
N GLY A 57 1.64 16.63 6.69
CA GLY A 57 0.76 17.61 7.32
C GLY A 57 1.13 19.05 6.92
N SER A 58 0.13 19.91 6.72
CA SER A 58 0.36 21.35 6.55
C SER A 58 1.11 21.90 7.76
N GLY A 59 2.30 22.45 7.54
CA GLY A 59 3.16 22.97 8.61
C GLY A 59 3.72 21.89 9.55
N ALA A 60 3.75 20.61 9.13
CA ALA A 60 4.38 19.58 9.92
C ALA A 60 5.91 19.80 9.96
N ASP A 61 6.49 19.71 11.14
CA ASP A 61 7.94 19.70 11.28
C ASP A 61 8.53 18.39 10.74
N ASP A 62 9.68 18.47 10.07
CA ASP A 62 10.45 17.29 9.70
C ASP A 62 11.32 16.85 10.87
N ASP A 63 10.78 15.98 11.72
CA ASP A 63 11.53 15.34 12.81
C ASP A 63 12.16 14.04 12.31
N ALA A 64 13.49 14.03 12.22
CA ALA A 64 14.26 12.88 11.78
C ALA A 64 14.19 11.66 12.69
N SER A 65 13.69 11.82 13.92
CA SER A 65 13.47 10.71 14.86
C SER A 65 12.16 9.96 14.62
N VAL A 66 11.25 10.51 13.82
CA VAL A 66 9.97 9.88 13.49
C VAL A 66 10.13 9.05 12.21
N ASP A 67 9.91 7.74 12.32
CA ASP A 67 10.14 6.78 11.23
C ASP A 67 8.88 6.39 10.45
N GLY A 68 7.70 6.93 10.79
CA GLY A 68 6.44 6.59 10.13
C GLY A 68 5.23 7.36 10.65
N PRO A 69 4.06 7.19 9.99
CA PRO A 69 2.83 7.82 10.43
C PRO A 69 2.37 7.27 11.79
N ALA A 70 1.79 8.14 12.63
CA ALA A 70 1.15 7.72 13.86
C ALA A 70 -0.15 6.95 13.56
N ILE A 71 -0.17 5.65 13.87
CA ILE A 71 -1.29 4.73 13.60
C ILE A 71 -1.86 4.14 14.90
N GLN A 72 -3.16 3.84 14.92
CA GLN A 72 -3.80 3.13 16.04
C GLN A 72 -3.86 1.63 15.72
N GLU A 73 -2.76 0.91 15.96
CA GLU A 73 -2.61 -0.49 15.54
C GLU A 73 -3.77 -1.41 15.95
N ALA A 74 -4.26 -1.30 17.19
CA ALA A 74 -5.34 -2.15 17.69
C ALA A 74 -6.67 -1.86 16.97
N GLY A 75 -6.98 -0.59 16.73
CA GLY A 75 -8.17 -0.17 15.99
C GLY A 75 -8.10 -0.59 14.52
N LEU A 76 -6.94 -0.38 13.89
CA LEU A 76 -6.68 -0.82 12.52
C LEU A 76 -6.80 -2.34 12.39
N ALA A 77 -6.20 -3.12 13.28
CA ALA A 77 -6.29 -4.58 13.25
C ALA A 77 -7.73 -5.08 13.40
N ARG A 78 -8.53 -4.46 14.29
CA ARG A 78 -9.96 -4.77 14.44
C ARG A 78 -10.73 -4.46 13.15
N PHE A 79 -10.51 -3.29 12.57
CA PHE A 79 -11.14 -2.87 11.31
C PHE A 79 -10.81 -3.81 10.14
N LEU A 80 -9.54 -4.16 9.96
CA LEU A 80 -9.09 -5.07 8.89
C LEU A 80 -9.71 -6.46 9.04
N ARG A 81 -9.80 -6.98 10.28
CA ARG A 81 -10.47 -8.25 10.56
C ARG A 81 -11.96 -8.20 10.22
N ALA A 82 -12.65 -7.14 10.65
CA ALA A 82 -14.07 -6.92 10.35
C ALA A 82 -14.33 -6.82 8.83
N ALA A 83 -13.46 -6.12 8.09
CA ALA A 83 -13.52 -6.02 6.64
C ALA A 83 -13.34 -7.38 5.96
N GLN A 84 -12.35 -8.16 6.39
CA GLN A 84 -12.09 -9.50 5.83
C GLN A 84 -13.24 -10.48 6.11
N LEU A 85 -13.91 -10.38 7.26
CA LEU A 85 -15.03 -11.23 7.63
C LEU A 85 -16.39 -10.74 7.11
N GLY A 86 -16.46 -9.52 6.54
CA GLY A 86 -17.71 -8.90 6.09
C GLY A 86 -18.65 -8.53 7.24
N LYS A 87 -18.10 -8.18 8.41
CA LYS A 87 -18.84 -7.92 9.65
C LYS A 87 -18.66 -6.48 10.15
N PRO A 88 -19.35 -5.49 9.56
CA PRO A 88 -19.20 -4.08 9.93
C PRO A 88 -19.44 -3.80 11.42
N GLU A 89 -20.34 -4.56 12.06
CA GLU A 89 -20.67 -4.45 13.49
C GLU A 89 -19.49 -4.81 14.42
N GLU A 90 -18.52 -5.61 13.95
CA GLU A 90 -17.31 -5.96 14.71
C GLU A 90 -16.18 -4.92 14.55
N ALA A 91 -16.35 -3.91 13.69
CA ALA A 91 -15.31 -2.92 13.37
C ALA A 91 -15.10 -1.87 14.48
N GLY A 92 -16.01 -1.79 15.45
CA GLY A 92 -16.00 -0.80 16.53
C GLY A 92 -16.93 0.37 16.28
N SER A 93 -16.77 1.42 17.08
CA SER A 93 -17.52 2.67 16.97
C SER A 93 -17.23 3.42 15.65
N VAL A 94 -18.11 4.34 15.27
CA VAL A 94 -17.93 5.17 14.06
C VAL A 94 -16.60 5.92 14.08
N ALA A 95 -16.17 6.43 15.24
CA ALA A 95 -14.90 7.13 15.38
C ALA A 95 -13.69 6.21 15.19
N GLU A 96 -13.73 4.99 15.74
CA GLU A 96 -12.68 3.97 15.53
C GLU A 96 -12.59 3.56 14.05
N VAL A 97 -13.73 3.37 13.38
CA VAL A 97 -13.77 3.05 11.95
C VAL A 97 -13.20 4.18 11.10
N GLN A 98 -13.58 5.42 11.37
CA GLN A 98 -13.03 6.59 10.67
C GLN A 98 -11.53 6.73 10.88
N ARG A 99 -11.06 6.50 12.12
CA ARG A 99 -9.64 6.52 12.44
C ARG A 99 -8.88 5.41 11.70
N ALA A 100 -9.41 4.20 11.65
CA ALA A 100 -8.80 3.09 10.92
C ALA A 100 -8.71 3.36 9.41
N VAL A 101 -9.73 4.01 8.82
CA VAL A 101 -9.66 4.47 7.42
C VAL A 101 -8.57 5.52 7.23
N GLN A 102 -8.42 6.48 8.15
CA GLN A 102 -7.32 7.43 8.09
C GLN A 102 -5.96 6.73 8.20
N ASP A 103 -5.80 5.78 9.12
CA ASP A 103 -4.58 4.98 9.24
C ASP A 103 -4.27 4.22 7.95
N CYS A 104 -5.30 3.68 7.27
CA CYS A 104 -5.14 3.04 5.97
C CYS A 104 -4.64 4.02 4.90
N VAL A 105 -5.18 5.23 4.85
CA VAL A 105 -4.77 6.26 3.89
C VAL A 105 -3.34 6.73 4.17
N GLU A 106 -2.99 6.99 5.44
CA GLU A 106 -1.64 7.43 5.82
C GLU A 106 -0.59 6.35 5.50
N ILE A 107 -0.85 5.07 5.82
CA ILE A 107 0.05 3.96 5.45
C ILE A 107 0.12 3.78 3.92
N GLY A 108 -1.02 3.89 3.23
CA GLY A 108 -1.10 3.78 1.79
C GLY A 108 -0.27 4.85 1.08
N LEU A 109 -0.42 6.12 1.47
CA LEU A 109 0.39 7.23 0.96
C LEU A 109 1.87 7.05 1.31
N PHE A 110 2.17 6.67 2.55
CA PHE A 110 3.53 6.40 3.01
C PHE A 110 4.23 5.37 2.12
N SER A 111 3.52 4.31 1.74
CA SER A 111 4.02 3.27 0.85
C SER A 111 4.11 3.73 -0.61
N ALA A 112 3.15 4.52 -1.08
CA ALA A 112 3.06 4.98 -2.47
C ALA A 112 4.27 5.82 -2.90
N TYR A 113 4.76 6.71 -2.02
CA TYR A 113 5.85 7.61 -2.39
C TYR A 113 7.26 7.02 -2.22
N GLN A 114 7.39 5.81 -1.66
CA GLN A 114 8.73 5.25 -1.34
C GLN A 114 9.64 5.14 -2.56
N GLY A 115 9.09 4.77 -3.72
CA GLY A 115 9.87 4.70 -4.96
C GLY A 115 10.46 6.07 -5.35
N GLU A 116 9.65 7.13 -5.25
CA GLU A 116 10.09 8.49 -5.52
C GLU A 116 11.09 8.99 -4.48
N ALA A 117 10.86 8.69 -3.20
CA ALA A 117 11.74 9.10 -2.11
C ALA A 117 13.12 8.45 -2.23
N ARG A 118 13.19 7.14 -2.51
CA ARG A 118 14.46 6.43 -2.74
C ARG A 118 15.19 6.95 -3.97
N ASN A 119 14.46 7.23 -5.05
CA ASN A 119 15.04 7.81 -6.26
C ASN A 119 15.60 9.22 -6.03
N ALA A 120 14.85 10.07 -5.31
CA ALA A 120 15.30 11.40 -4.94
C ALA A 120 16.53 11.34 -4.03
N PHE A 121 16.52 10.46 -3.02
CA PHE A 121 17.66 10.24 -2.14
C PHE A 121 18.90 9.80 -2.92
N ALA A 122 18.77 8.80 -3.80
CA ALA A 122 19.87 8.31 -4.62
C ALA A 122 20.42 9.36 -5.60
N ARG A 123 19.57 10.30 -6.05
CA ARG A 123 19.98 11.43 -6.90
C ARG A 123 20.77 12.47 -6.10
N TYR A 124 20.23 12.95 -4.98
CA TYR A 124 20.90 13.98 -4.16
C TYR A 124 22.18 13.45 -3.47
N ALA A 125 22.27 12.15 -3.18
CA ALA A 125 23.50 11.53 -2.67
C ALA A 125 24.67 11.56 -3.67
N GLN A 126 24.44 11.90 -4.94
CA GLN A 126 25.49 12.12 -5.95
C GLN A 126 25.98 13.57 -6.00
N GLU A 127 25.29 14.47 -5.30
CA GLU A 127 25.64 15.89 -5.20
C GLU A 127 26.52 16.14 -3.97
N PRO A 128 27.32 17.22 -3.94
CA PRO A 128 28.15 17.57 -2.78
C PRO A 128 27.29 18.17 -1.66
N MET A 129 26.37 17.37 -1.11
CA MET A 129 25.41 17.74 -0.07
C MET A 129 25.66 16.89 1.20
N PHE A 130 25.39 17.46 2.37
CA PHE A 130 25.36 16.72 3.63
C PHE A 130 24.06 15.91 3.78
N ASP A 131 24.06 14.92 4.68
CA ASP A 131 22.90 14.02 4.88
C ASP A 131 21.60 14.76 5.26
N ASP A 132 21.71 15.85 6.03
CA ASP A 132 20.58 16.70 6.41
C ASP A 132 20.07 17.56 5.24
N GLU A 133 20.97 18.06 4.39
CA GLU A 133 20.60 18.75 3.15
C GLU A 133 19.90 17.79 2.16
N ILE A 134 20.43 16.57 2.01
CA ILE A 134 19.81 15.52 1.19
C ILE A 134 18.40 15.21 1.73
N ARG A 135 18.27 15.03 3.05
CA ARG A 135 16.97 14.78 3.68
C ARG A 135 15.97 15.90 3.40
N ALA A 136 16.38 17.16 3.60
CA ALA A 136 15.52 18.32 3.36
C ALA A 136 15.06 18.37 1.90
N ALA A 137 15.96 18.13 0.94
CA ALA A 137 15.62 18.13 -0.48
C ALA A 137 14.65 16.99 -0.87
N VAL A 138 14.84 15.78 -0.32
CA VAL A 138 13.89 14.66 -0.50
C VAL A 138 12.52 15.01 0.09
N VAL A 139 12.47 15.58 1.29
CA VAL A 139 11.23 16.01 1.95
C VAL A 139 10.48 17.03 1.09
N ASP A 140 11.18 18.02 0.55
CA ASP A 140 10.59 19.05 -0.31
C ASP A 140 10.03 18.48 -1.61
N ASP A 141 10.75 17.56 -2.26
CA ASP A 141 10.28 16.89 -3.48
C ASP A 141 9.00 16.08 -3.23
N ILE A 142 8.97 15.27 -2.17
CA ILE A 142 7.79 14.47 -1.82
C ILE A 142 6.61 15.35 -1.40
N ARG A 143 6.85 16.38 -0.59
CA ARG A 143 5.78 17.29 -0.15
C ARG A 143 5.10 18.00 -1.32
N ARG A 144 5.88 18.39 -2.32
CA ARG A 144 5.38 19.07 -3.53
C ARG A 144 4.32 18.26 -4.26
N VAL A 145 4.44 16.93 -4.24
CA VAL A 145 3.54 16.01 -4.94
C VAL A 145 2.39 15.56 -4.01
N TYR A 146 2.71 15.18 -2.77
CA TYR A 146 1.77 14.41 -1.94
C TYR A 146 0.98 15.22 -0.91
N VAL A 147 1.38 16.46 -0.57
CA VAL A 147 0.62 17.29 0.41
C VAL A 147 -0.79 17.57 -0.12
N GLY A 148 -0.91 18.06 -1.35
CA GLY A 148 -2.21 18.35 -1.96
C GLY A 148 -3.08 17.09 -2.13
N MET A 149 -2.45 15.96 -2.45
CA MET A 149 -3.14 14.66 -2.54
C MET A 149 -3.69 14.24 -1.18
N ARG A 150 -2.91 14.34 -0.11
CA ARG A 150 -3.35 14.01 1.25
C ARG A 150 -4.52 14.89 1.69
N GLU A 151 -4.46 16.19 1.41
CA GLU A 151 -5.56 17.12 1.71
C GLU A 151 -6.85 16.76 0.97
N GLN A 152 -6.75 16.43 -0.31
CA GLN A 152 -7.89 15.97 -1.11
C GLN A 152 -8.49 14.68 -0.54
N LEU A 153 -7.67 13.68 -0.24
CA LEU A 153 -8.12 12.40 0.31
C LEU A 153 -8.78 12.55 1.68
N GLY A 154 -8.39 13.56 2.46
CA GLY A 154 -9.07 13.91 3.70
C GLY A 154 -10.54 14.32 3.52
N LEU A 155 -10.98 14.64 2.31
CA LEU A 155 -12.36 15.00 1.96
C LEU A 155 -13.09 13.89 1.18
N TYR A 156 -12.51 12.70 1.05
CA TYR A 156 -13.12 11.61 0.29
C TYR A 156 -14.14 10.84 1.11
N ASP A 157 -15.08 10.24 0.39
CA ASP A 157 -16.02 9.26 0.91
C ASP A 157 -15.44 7.88 0.73
N PHE A 158 -15.21 7.22 1.86
CA PHE A 158 -14.65 5.87 1.86
C PHE A 158 -15.73 4.82 2.00
N SER A 159 -15.57 3.75 1.22
CA SER A 159 -16.36 2.54 1.30
C SER A 159 -15.46 1.32 1.48
N VAL A 160 -15.92 0.36 2.27
CA VAL A 160 -15.33 -0.99 2.35
C VAL A 160 -16.13 -1.90 1.44
N LEU A 161 -15.51 -2.38 0.38
CA LEU A 161 -16.03 -3.47 -0.43
C LEU A 161 -15.54 -4.79 0.16
N TYR A 162 -16.44 -5.74 0.44
CA TYR A 162 -16.08 -7.04 1.00
C TYR A 162 -16.79 -8.18 0.26
N GLY A 163 -16.29 -9.41 0.44
CA GLY A 163 -16.82 -10.58 -0.27
C GLY A 163 -16.53 -10.54 -1.78
N LEU A 164 -15.40 -9.97 -2.17
CA LEU A 164 -15.01 -9.85 -3.57
C LEU A 164 -14.87 -11.23 -4.22
N PRO A 165 -15.21 -11.37 -5.52
CA PRO A 165 -15.27 -12.68 -6.19
C PRO A 165 -13.91 -13.28 -6.51
N GLN A 166 -12.83 -12.49 -6.42
CA GLN A 166 -11.47 -12.93 -6.72
C GLN A 166 -10.51 -12.45 -5.63
N PRO A 167 -9.45 -13.23 -5.31
CA PRO A 167 -8.48 -12.80 -4.32
C PRO A 167 -7.61 -11.67 -4.85
N LEU A 168 -7.39 -10.65 -4.03
CA LEU A 168 -6.54 -9.51 -4.29
C LEU A 168 -5.07 -9.83 -4.00
N LEU A 169 -4.20 -9.24 -4.82
CA LEU A 169 -2.77 -9.14 -4.54
C LEU A 169 -2.49 -7.96 -3.61
N ILE A 170 -1.38 -8.02 -2.88
CA ILE A 170 -0.80 -6.86 -2.19
C ILE A 170 0.69 -6.78 -2.52
N GLY A 171 1.18 -5.57 -2.81
CA GLY A 171 2.59 -5.31 -3.11
C GLY A 171 3.18 -4.26 -2.18
N ASP A 172 4.44 -3.87 -2.44
CA ASP A 172 5.19 -2.90 -1.63
C ASP A 172 4.63 -1.46 -1.67
N ALA A 173 3.89 -1.12 -2.72
CA ALA A 173 3.12 0.12 -2.84
C ALA A 173 1.65 -0.23 -3.17
N PRO A 174 0.79 -0.57 -2.20
CA PRO A 174 -0.53 -1.14 -2.48
C PRO A 174 -1.63 -0.09 -2.72
N PHE A 175 -1.34 1.20 -2.51
CA PHE A 175 -2.29 2.29 -2.75
C PHE A 175 -2.36 2.61 -4.24
N ILE A 176 -3.55 2.56 -4.83
CA ILE A 176 -3.77 2.90 -6.24
C ILE A 176 -4.56 4.19 -6.34
N ASP A 177 -4.01 5.17 -7.04
CA ASP A 177 -4.74 6.34 -7.52
C ASP A 177 -5.22 6.10 -8.95
N TRP A 178 -6.51 5.79 -9.12
CA TRP A 178 -7.08 5.45 -10.43
C TRP A 178 -7.25 6.66 -11.35
N ARG A 179 -7.11 7.89 -10.82
CA ARG A 179 -7.21 9.12 -11.60
C ARG A 179 -6.03 9.25 -12.57
N VAL A 180 -4.88 8.75 -12.16
CA VAL A 180 -3.63 8.76 -12.94
C VAL A 180 -3.26 7.38 -13.46
N SER A 181 -3.72 6.31 -12.79
CA SER A 181 -3.38 4.95 -13.17
C SER A 181 -4.27 4.40 -14.28
N ALA A 182 -5.52 4.84 -14.45
CA ALA A 182 -6.46 4.28 -15.43
C ALA A 182 -6.64 5.13 -16.69
N SER A 183 -6.97 4.48 -17.81
CA SER A 183 -7.40 5.12 -19.05
C SER A 183 -8.69 4.46 -19.55
N PRO A 184 -9.85 5.16 -19.53
CA PRO A 184 -10.02 6.53 -19.02
C PRO A 184 -9.79 6.62 -17.50
N ALA A 185 -9.43 7.81 -17.04
CA ALA A 185 -9.25 8.10 -15.61
C ALA A 185 -10.54 7.80 -14.83
N LEU A 186 -10.40 7.17 -13.66
CA LEU A 186 -11.52 6.91 -12.76
C LEU A 186 -11.38 7.77 -11.50
N PRO A 187 -12.46 8.35 -10.97
CA PRO A 187 -12.42 9.26 -9.82
C PRO A 187 -12.34 8.49 -8.50
N PHE A 188 -11.47 7.50 -8.40
CA PHE A 188 -11.35 6.64 -7.22
C PHE A 188 -9.91 6.48 -6.79
N VAL A 189 -9.72 6.20 -5.51
CA VAL A 189 -8.52 5.56 -4.98
C VAL A 189 -8.89 4.22 -4.36
N SER A 190 -7.95 3.29 -4.31
CA SER A 190 -8.19 2.01 -3.64
C SER A 190 -6.99 1.45 -2.91
N LEU A 191 -7.24 0.71 -1.85
CA LEU A 191 -6.23 0.00 -1.07
C LEU A 191 -6.76 -1.38 -0.66
N PRO A 192 -6.07 -2.50 -0.95
CA PRO A 192 -6.47 -3.82 -0.47
C PRO A 192 -6.37 -3.88 1.06
N LEU A 193 -7.47 -4.25 1.70
CA LEU A 193 -7.53 -4.44 3.16
C LEU A 193 -7.26 -5.89 3.55
N GLY A 194 -7.58 -6.81 2.64
CA GLY A 194 -7.45 -8.24 2.78
C GLY A 194 -7.67 -8.90 1.42
N PRO A 195 -7.47 -10.22 1.31
CA PRO A 195 -7.62 -10.92 0.04
C PRO A 195 -8.97 -10.73 -0.64
N TYR A 196 -10.05 -10.50 0.10
CA TYR A 196 -11.40 -10.39 -0.48
C TYR A 196 -12.09 -9.08 -0.08
N CYS A 197 -11.32 -8.06 0.31
CA CYS A 197 -11.86 -6.77 0.70
C CYS A 197 -10.95 -5.59 0.31
N LEU A 198 -11.58 -4.49 -0.05
CA LEU A 198 -10.95 -3.31 -0.62
C LEU A 198 -11.52 -2.04 0.01
N LEU A 199 -10.64 -1.13 0.41
CA LEU A 199 -11.01 0.24 0.73
C LEU A 199 -11.07 1.03 -0.57
N VAL A 200 -12.16 1.74 -0.80
CA VAL A 200 -12.34 2.59 -1.99
C VAL A 200 -12.73 3.99 -1.54
N GLY A 201 -11.94 4.97 -1.94
CA GLY A 201 -12.24 6.39 -1.72
C GLY A 201 -12.72 7.05 -3.00
N ALA A 202 -13.73 7.90 -2.90
CA ALA A 202 -14.19 8.75 -4.01
C ALA A 202 -14.28 10.22 -3.56
N PRO A 203 -14.04 11.20 -4.46
CA PRO A 203 -14.31 12.60 -4.16
C PRO A 203 -15.73 12.79 -3.65
N SER A 204 -15.85 13.58 -2.59
CA SER A 204 -17.12 14.01 -2.06
C SER A 204 -17.20 15.54 -2.14
N GLY A 205 -18.40 16.09 -2.29
CA GLY A 205 -18.60 17.54 -2.17
C GLY A 205 -18.49 18.06 -0.73
N ARG A 206 -17.96 17.26 0.21
CA ARG A 206 -17.91 17.62 1.63
C ARG A 206 -16.78 18.60 1.91
N LYS A 207 -17.03 19.45 2.91
CA LYS A 207 -16.04 20.36 3.49
C LYS A 207 -15.47 19.84 4.82
N SER A 208 -16.00 18.73 5.33
CA SER A 208 -15.58 18.09 6.58
C SER A 208 -14.76 16.84 6.28
N ARG A 209 -13.72 16.61 7.11
CA ARG A 209 -12.90 15.39 7.09
C ARG A 209 -13.55 14.19 7.79
N ILE A 210 -14.69 14.42 8.43
CA ILE A 210 -15.45 13.39 9.15
C ILE A 210 -16.60 12.96 8.26
N GLY A 211 -16.69 11.64 8.04
CA GLY A 211 -17.59 11.07 7.07
C GLY A 211 -18.03 9.65 7.40
N PRO A 212 -19.28 9.24 7.10
CA PRO A 212 -19.65 7.83 7.23
C PRO A 212 -18.83 6.96 6.28
N VAL A 213 -18.40 5.80 6.79
CA VAL A 213 -17.77 4.75 5.98
C VAL A 213 -18.86 3.76 5.60
N VAL A 214 -19.06 3.56 4.29
CA VAL A 214 -20.11 2.67 3.78
C VAL A 214 -19.55 1.26 3.57
N TRP A 215 -20.25 0.25 4.04
CA TRP A 215 -19.85 -1.15 3.86
C TRP A 215 -20.74 -1.80 2.82
N LYS A 216 -20.15 -2.45 1.81
CA LYS A 216 -20.90 -3.07 0.70
C LYS A 216 -20.34 -4.45 0.38
N ALA A 217 -21.20 -5.46 0.44
CA ALA A 217 -20.91 -6.74 -0.20
C ALA A 217 -20.82 -6.50 -1.72
N ALA A 218 -19.76 -6.99 -2.34
CA ALA A 218 -19.48 -6.75 -3.75
C ALA A 218 -19.25 -8.06 -4.49
N ALA A 219 -20.28 -8.52 -5.20
CA ALA A 219 -20.21 -9.74 -6.03
C ALA A 219 -19.39 -9.56 -7.31
N THR A 220 -18.99 -8.33 -7.66
CA THR A 220 -18.15 -8.02 -8.82
C THR A 220 -17.14 -6.93 -8.49
N MET A 221 -16.02 -6.90 -9.21
CA MET A 221 -15.02 -5.82 -9.09
C MET A 221 -15.48 -4.51 -9.76
N GLY A 222 -16.46 -4.57 -10.67
CA GLY A 222 -16.97 -3.41 -11.40
C GLY A 222 -15.83 -2.62 -12.09
N PRO A 223 -15.76 -1.29 -11.90
CA PRO A 223 -14.69 -0.44 -12.45
C PRO A 223 -13.27 -0.82 -11.97
N LEU A 224 -13.15 -1.58 -10.89
CA LEU A 224 -11.88 -1.95 -10.25
C LEU A 224 -11.38 -3.34 -10.70
N LYS A 225 -11.93 -3.90 -11.79
CA LYS A 225 -11.56 -5.24 -12.31
C LYS A 225 -10.06 -5.42 -12.57
N ASP A 226 -9.36 -4.34 -12.90
CA ASP A 226 -7.93 -4.34 -13.20
C ASP A 226 -7.06 -4.13 -11.95
N HIS A 227 -7.62 -4.22 -10.73
CA HIS A 227 -6.91 -3.90 -9.49
C HIS A 227 -5.62 -4.73 -9.35
N ASN A 228 -5.70 -6.06 -9.50
CA ASN A 228 -4.52 -6.92 -9.44
C ASN A 228 -3.48 -6.58 -10.52
N ARG A 229 -3.92 -6.27 -11.75
CA ARG A 229 -3.00 -5.83 -12.81
C ARG A 229 -2.26 -4.56 -12.40
N ARG A 230 -2.93 -3.59 -11.75
CA ARG A 230 -2.27 -2.36 -11.25
C ARG A 230 -1.30 -2.63 -10.11
N ILE A 231 -1.66 -3.52 -9.18
CA ILE A 231 -0.75 -3.97 -8.11
C ILE A 231 0.51 -4.60 -8.74
N GLU A 232 0.35 -5.47 -9.76
CA GLU A 232 1.46 -6.08 -10.48
C GLU A 232 2.35 -5.05 -11.20
N GLU A 233 1.75 -4.08 -11.88
CA GLU A 233 2.47 -3.05 -12.64
C GLU A 233 3.27 -2.09 -11.74
N GLN A 234 2.80 -1.83 -10.52
CA GLN A 234 3.42 -0.86 -9.61
C GLN A 234 4.40 -1.48 -8.60
N ALA A 235 4.30 -2.79 -8.34
CA ALA A 235 5.18 -3.47 -7.41
C ALA A 235 6.63 -3.46 -7.91
N ARG A 236 7.56 -3.19 -7.01
CA ARG A 236 8.99 -3.10 -7.30
C ARG A 236 9.84 -4.04 -6.46
N LEU A 237 9.35 -4.39 -5.28
CA LEU A 237 10.11 -5.19 -4.31
C LEU A 237 9.51 -6.58 -4.19
N TRP A 238 8.21 -6.66 -3.95
CA TRP A 238 7.54 -7.94 -3.71
C TRP A 238 6.06 -7.88 -4.02
N LEU A 239 5.48 -9.05 -4.29
CA LEU A 239 4.06 -9.28 -4.46
C LEU A 239 3.61 -10.47 -3.62
N VAL A 240 2.52 -10.32 -2.89
CA VAL A 240 1.94 -11.37 -2.04
C VAL A 240 0.56 -11.72 -2.57
N ALA A 241 0.25 -13.02 -2.59
CA ALA A 241 -1.05 -13.55 -2.98
C ALA A 241 -1.54 -14.59 -1.98
N THR A 242 -2.81 -15.01 -2.10
CA THR A 242 -3.38 -16.07 -1.25
C THR A 242 -3.19 -17.47 -1.80
N THR A 243 -2.67 -17.63 -3.02
CA THR A 243 -2.46 -18.94 -3.63
C THR A 243 -1.18 -18.93 -4.47
N ASP A 244 -0.56 -20.11 -4.60
CA ASP A 244 0.62 -20.30 -5.45
C ASP A 244 0.27 -20.04 -6.91
N ASP A 245 -0.88 -20.52 -7.36
CA ASP A 245 -1.34 -20.35 -8.74
C ASP A 245 -1.41 -18.86 -9.13
N GLN A 246 -1.83 -17.98 -8.21
CA GLN A 246 -1.78 -16.55 -8.44
C GLN A 246 -0.35 -16.03 -8.61
N LEU A 247 0.59 -16.41 -7.73
CA LEU A 247 1.99 -15.98 -7.82
C LEU A 247 2.68 -16.54 -9.07
N VAL A 248 2.44 -17.80 -9.43
CA VAL A 248 2.99 -18.43 -10.65
C VAL A 248 2.47 -17.73 -11.91
N ALA A 249 1.18 -17.37 -11.93
CA ALA A 249 0.62 -16.63 -13.05
C ALA A 249 1.25 -15.24 -13.20
N VAL A 250 1.51 -14.53 -12.09
CA VAL A 250 2.21 -13.24 -12.08
C VAL A 250 3.67 -13.41 -12.52
N GLN A 251 4.39 -14.36 -11.94
CA GLN A 251 5.79 -14.68 -12.25
C GLN A 251 5.96 -14.91 -13.76
N SER A 252 5.07 -15.71 -14.36
CA SER A 252 5.10 -16.00 -15.80
C SER A 252 4.94 -14.74 -16.66
N ARG A 253 4.05 -13.82 -16.27
CA ARG A 253 3.86 -12.53 -16.96
C ARG A 253 5.08 -11.62 -16.81
N MET A 254 5.65 -11.52 -15.61
CA MET A 254 6.84 -10.71 -15.34
C MET A 254 8.05 -11.22 -16.11
N ALA A 255 8.29 -12.54 -16.10
CA ALA A 255 9.36 -13.17 -16.88
C ALA A 255 9.23 -12.89 -18.38
N ALA A 256 8.01 -12.99 -18.94
CA ALA A 256 7.75 -12.67 -20.33
C ALA A 256 8.04 -11.19 -20.66
N ALA A 257 7.64 -10.26 -19.79
CA ALA A 257 7.90 -8.83 -19.96
C ALA A 257 9.39 -8.48 -19.90
N MET A 258 10.15 -9.12 -19.00
CA MET A 258 11.61 -8.97 -18.92
C MET A 258 12.31 -9.54 -20.16
N GLY A 259 11.88 -10.71 -20.63
CA GLY A 259 12.42 -11.32 -21.86
C GLY A 259 12.16 -10.46 -23.11
N ALA A 260 10.98 -9.84 -23.21
CA ALA A 260 10.67 -8.91 -24.32
C ALA A 260 11.58 -7.67 -24.31
N ARG A 261 11.82 -7.05 -23.14
CA ARG A 261 12.74 -5.91 -22.99
C ARG A 261 14.18 -6.25 -23.37
N GLN A 262 14.62 -7.48 -23.10
CA GLN A 262 15.95 -7.95 -23.52
C GLN A 262 16.03 -8.24 -25.03
N GLY A 263 14.91 -8.63 -25.66
CA GLY A 263 14.80 -8.86 -27.09
C GLY A 263 14.79 -7.59 -27.95
N GLU A 264 14.21 -6.50 -27.45
CA GLU A 264 14.20 -5.18 -28.11
C GLU A 264 15.56 -4.47 -28.07
N GLY A 265 16.52 -4.97 -27.29
CA GLY A 265 17.89 -4.44 -27.19
C GLY A 265 18.91 -5.07 -28.14
N LYS A 266 18.51 -5.93 -29.09
CA LYS A 266 19.42 -6.46 -30.12
C LYS A 266 19.42 -5.54 -31.36
N PRO A 267 20.60 -5.09 -31.83
CA PRO A 267 20.73 -4.21 -33.00
C PRO A 267 20.30 -4.88 -34.31
#